data_AF-A0A2V8CIB3-F1
#
_entry.id   AF-A0A2V8CIB3-F1
#
_cell.length_a   1.000
_cell.length_b   1.000
_cell.length_c   1.000
_cell.angle_alpha   90.00
_cell.angle_beta   90.00
_cell.angle_gamma   90.00
#
_symmetry.space_group_name_H-M   'P 1'
#
loop_
_entity.id
_entity.type
_entity.pdbx_description
1 polymer ?
#
loop_
_entity_poly.entity_id
_entity_poly.type
_entity_poly.pdbx_seq_one_letter_code
_entity_poly.pdbx_strand_id
1 'polypeptide(L)'
;PVRIPSDATTRAVVDATGPGNNRRLSPAIGFPAMTVPAGFTPDGLPVGLEFMARAFAEPTLFRLAYAYERGTHHRKPPQTTPPLGGGTSDR
;
A
#
# COMPACT_ATOMS: atom_id res chain seq x y z
N PRO A 1 -10.98 -3.93 10.67
CA PRO A 1 -10.01 -3.62 9.60
C PRO A 1 -10.43 -4.38 8.34
N VAL A 2 -10.31 -3.77 7.16
CA VAL A 2 -10.58 -4.48 5.90
C VAL A 2 -9.63 -5.66 5.81
N ARG A 3 -10.20 -6.87 5.75
CA ARG A 3 -9.47 -8.12 5.54
C ARG A 3 -9.53 -8.42 4.05
N ILE A 4 -8.38 -8.42 3.40
CA ILE A 4 -8.26 -8.83 2.01
C ILE A 4 -8.33 -10.37 2.01
N PRO A 5 -9.32 -10.98 1.35
CA PRO A 5 -9.43 -12.42 1.35
C PRO A 5 -8.26 -13.04 0.58
N SER A 6 -7.89 -14.27 0.91
CA SER A 6 -6.69 -14.93 0.38
C SER A 6 -6.76 -15.17 -1.14
N ASP A 7 -7.97 -15.29 -1.68
CA ASP A 7 -8.23 -15.40 -3.11
C ASP A 7 -8.10 -14.07 -3.88
N ALA A 8 -8.19 -12.94 -3.19
CA ALA A 8 -7.94 -11.61 -3.76
C ALA A 8 -6.45 -11.23 -3.79
N THR A 9 -5.59 -11.98 -3.11
CA THR A 9 -4.14 -11.86 -3.31
C THR A 9 -3.73 -12.66 -4.55
N THR A 10 -2.85 -12.11 -5.39
CA THR A 10 -2.37 -12.80 -6.60
C THR A 10 -1.97 -14.24 -6.26
N ARG A 11 -2.52 -15.22 -7.00
CA ARG A 11 -2.19 -16.63 -6.82
C ARG A 11 -0.68 -16.85 -6.99
N ALA A 12 -0.12 -17.80 -6.26
CA ALA A 12 1.26 -18.27 -6.40
C ALA A 12 1.55 -18.99 -7.76
N VAL A 13 0.62 -18.91 -8.73
CA VAL A 13 0.90 -19.37 -10.09
C VAL A 13 1.92 -18.41 -10.67
N VAL A 14 2.98 -18.96 -11.27
CA VAL A 14 4.04 -18.20 -11.94
C VAL A 14 3.48 -17.60 -13.23
N ASP A 15 2.63 -16.59 -13.11
CA ASP A 15 2.32 -15.67 -14.20
C ASP A 15 3.21 -14.43 -14.10
N ALA A 16 3.22 -13.60 -15.15
CA ALA A 16 4.02 -12.38 -15.18
C ALA A 16 3.62 -11.35 -14.09
N THR A 17 2.57 -11.62 -13.32
CA THR A 17 1.91 -10.72 -12.37
C THR A 17 1.88 -11.28 -10.94
N GLY A 18 2.75 -12.26 -10.61
CA GLY A 18 2.93 -12.82 -9.25
C GLY A 18 2.97 -11.77 -8.10
N PRO A 19 2.73 -12.15 -6.83
CA PRO A 19 2.68 -11.21 -5.71
C PRO A 19 3.86 -10.23 -5.68
N GLY A 20 3.58 -8.92 -5.74
CA GLY A 20 4.60 -7.86 -5.73
C GLY A 20 5.27 -7.56 -7.09
N ASN A 21 4.80 -8.17 -8.19
CA ASN A 21 5.31 -7.91 -9.55
C ASN A 21 4.63 -6.76 -10.28
N ASN A 22 3.62 -6.12 -9.68
CA ASN A 22 2.92 -4.96 -10.24
C ASN A 22 3.86 -3.76 -10.52
N ARG A 23 4.96 -3.66 -9.78
CA ARG A 23 6.01 -2.62 -9.92
C ARG A 23 6.80 -2.61 -11.24
N ARG A 24 6.58 -3.54 -12.18
CA ARG A 24 7.42 -3.67 -13.39
C ARG A 24 7.09 -2.66 -14.49
N LEU A 25 5.83 -2.24 -14.61
CA LEU A 25 5.39 -1.45 -15.76
C LEU A 25 5.85 0.01 -15.69
N SER A 26 5.65 0.65 -14.54
CA SER A 26 6.03 2.05 -14.29
C SER A 26 7.49 2.37 -14.66
N PRO A 27 8.51 1.65 -14.16
CA PRO A 27 9.91 1.94 -14.52
C PRO A 27 10.23 1.61 -15.98
N ALA A 28 9.53 0.64 -16.59
CA ALA A 28 9.76 0.26 -17.98
C ALA A 28 9.31 1.34 -18.97
N ILE A 29 8.22 2.07 -18.65
CA ILE A 29 7.66 3.10 -19.54
C ILE A 29 7.84 4.53 -19.02
N GLY A 30 8.45 4.72 -17.85
CA GLY A 30 8.70 6.03 -17.24
C GLY A 30 7.45 6.74 -16.71
N PHE A 31 6.35 6.01 -16.48
CA PHE A 31 5.09 6.58 -15.99
C PHE A 31 5.06 6.58 -14.45
N PRO A 32 4.49 7.61 -13.82
CA PRO A 32 4.44 7.69 -12.36
C PRO A 32 3.48 6.63 -11.78
N ALA A 33 3.91 5.99 -10.70
CA ALA A 33 3.12 5.08 -9.90
C ALA A 33 3.29 5.33 -8.40
N MET A 34 2.26 5.03 -7.60
CA MET A 34 2.25 5.26 -6.16
C MET A 34 1.48 4.15 -5.46
N THR A 35 2.06 3.60 -4.38
CA THR A 35 1.42 2.57 -3.57
C THR A 35 0.93 3.13 -2.24
N VAL A 36 -0.30 2.79 -1.85
CA VAL A 36 -0.93 3.16 -0.57
C VAL A 36 -1.42 1.91 0.19
N PRO A 37 -1.55 1.94 1.52
CA PRO A 37 -2.04 0.80 2.30
C PRO A 37 -3.50 0.43 1.96
N ALA A 38 -3.74 -0.81 1.57
CA ALA A 38 -5.07 -1.31 1.20
C ALA A 38 -5.73 -2.16 2.29
N GLY A 39 -4.95 -2.70 3.23
CA GLY A 39 -5.45 -3.54 4.31
C GLY A 39 -4.46 -4.63 4.67
N PHE A 40 -4.99 -5.72 5.21
CA PHE A 40 -4.18 -6.87 5.65
C PHE A 40 -4.80 -8.18 5.18
N THR A 41 -3.97 -9.17 4.92
CA THR A 41 -4.40 -10.57 4.69
C THR A 41 -4.99 -11.16 5.99
N PRO A 42 -5.63 -12.35 5.94
CA PRO A 42 -6.13 -13.01 7.14
C PRO A 42 -5.02 -13.27 8.17
N ASP A 43 -3.81 -13.55 7.69
CA ASP A 43 -2.58 -13.82 8.48
C ASP A 43 -1.87 -12.54 8.95
N GLY A 44 -2.43 -11.36 8.66
CA GLY A 44 -1.90 -10.08 9.15
C GLY A 44 -0.77 -9.49 8.32
N LEU A 45 -0.52 -9.98 7.09
CA LEU A 45 0.45 -9.36 6.19
C LEU A 45 -0.15 -8.08 5.56
N PRO A 46 0.59 -6.96 5.51
CA PRO A 46 0.11 -5.73 4.89
C PRO A 46 -0.01 -5.90 3.36
N VAL A 47 -1.10 -5.39 2.80
CA VAL A 47 -1.36 -5.36 1.36
C VAL A 47 -1.37 -3.91 0.89
N GLY A 48 -0.70 -3.63 -0.24
CA GLY A 48 -0.70 -2.33 -0.89
C GLY A 48 -1.60 -2.29 -2.12
N LEU A 49 -2.14 -1.11 -2.43
CA LEU A 49 -2.82 -0.78 -3.68
C LEU A 49 -1.93 0.19 -4.47
N GLU A 50 -1.61 -0.15 -5.72
CA GLU A 50 -0.83 0.72 -6.61
C GLU A 50 -1.73 1.47 -7.58
N PHE A 51 -1.60 2.79 -7.58
CA PHE A 51 -2.14 3.67 -8.62
C PHE A 51 -1.04 3.97 -9.64
N MET A 52 -1.42 4.05 -10.91
CA MET A 52 -0.54 4.42 -12.00
C MET A 52 -1.21 5.52 -12.83
N ALA A 53 -0.43 6.51 -13.27
CA ALA A 53 -0.94 7.61 -14.07
C ALA A 53 -0.12 7.78 -15.37
N ARG A 54 -0.61 8.62 -16.28
CA ARG A 54 0.14 9.00 -17.49
C ARG A 54 1.38 9.81 -17.11
N ALA A 55 2.34 9.89 -18.03
CA ALA A 55 3.50 10.78 -17.88
C ALA A 55 3.08 12.19 -17.45
N PHE A 56 3.77 12.75 -16.46
CA PHE A 56 3.57 14.10 -15.90
C PHE A 56 2.20 14.35 -15.24
N ALA A 57 1.46 13.30 -14.87
CA ALA A 57 0.17 13.39 -14.19
C ALA A 57 0.25 13.17 -12.67
N GLU A 58 1.40 13.45 -12.04
CA GLU A 58 1.63 13.32 -10.60
C GLU A 58 0.60 14.10 -9.75
N PRO A 59 0.16 15.32 -10.11
CA PRO A 59 -0.85 16.03 -9.32
C PRO A 59 -2.17 15.24 -9.18
N THR A 60 -2.59 14.55 -10.24
CA THR A 60 -3.77 13.69 -10.22
C THR A 60 -3.51 12.44 -9.40
N LEU A 61 -2.33 11.83 -9.56
CA LEU A 61 -1.92 10.66 -8.79
C LEU A 61 -1.93 10.94 -7.28
N PHE A 62 -1.37 12.07 -6.84
CA PHE A 62 -1.40 12.50 -5.44
C PHE A 62 -2.82 12.71 -4.92
N ARG A 63 -3.70 13.37 -5.71
CA ARG A 63 -5.10 13.58 -5.32
C ARG A 63 -5.85 12.26 -5.11
N LEU A 64 -5.67 11.31 -6.02
CA LEU A 64 -6.31 9.99 -5.92
C LEU A 64 -5.80 9.20 -4.70
N ALA A 65 -4.47 9.12 -4.54
CA ALA A 65 -3.86 8.44 -3.42
C ALA A 65 -4.27 9.05 -2.08
N TYR A 66 -4.27 10.38 -1.98
CA TYR A 66 -4.67 11.10 -0.77
C TYR A 66 -6.16 10.89 -0.45
N ALA A 67 -7.04 11.03 -1.44
CA ALA A 67 -8.48 10.81 -1.22
C ALA A 67 -8.75 9.38 -0.75
N TYR A 68 -8.07 8.38 -1.32
CA TYR A 68 -8.16 6.99 -0.88
C TYR A 68 -7.64 6.80 0.54
N GLU A 69 -6.45 7.32 0.86
CA GLU A 69 -5.85 7.19 2.20
C GLU A 69 -6.73 7.82 3.28
N ARG A 70 -7.24 9.04 3.02
CA ARG A 70 -8.13 9.76 3.94
C ARG A 70 -9.52 9.15 4.03
N GLY A 71 -9.98 8.45 3.00
CA GLY A 71 -11.25 7.74 3.04
C GLY A 71 -11.20 6.42 3.80
N THR A 72 -10.02 5.81 3.94
CA THR A 72 -9.88 4.41 4.39
C THR A 72 -9.08 4.21 5.67
N HIS A 73 -8.01 4.99 5.89
CA HIS A 73 -7.14 4.87 7.08
C HIS A 73 -6.64 3.43 7.36
N HIS A 74 -6.32 2.66 6.32
CA HIS A 74 -5.92 1.26 6.46
C HIS A 74 -4.55 1.04 7.13
N ARG A 75 -3.69 2.06 7.17
CA ARG A 75 -2.35 1.96 7.78
C ARG A 75 -2.43 1.63 9.26
N LYS A 76 -1.61 0.70 9.73
CA LYS A 76 -1.37 0.44 11.16
C LYS A 76 0.13 0.31 11.45
N PRO A 77 0.60 0.78 12.61
CA PRO A 77 1.98 0.53 13.04
C PRO A 77 2.19 -0.98 13.30
N PRO A 78 3.40 -1.51 13.06
CA PRO A 78 3.73 -2.89 13.37
C PRO A 78 3.83 -3.11 14.88
N GLN A 79 3.44 -4.30 15.35
CA GLN A 79 3.50 -4.66 16.78
C GLN A 79 4.94 -4.87 17.27
N THR A 80 5.86 -5.24 16.38
CA THR A 80 7.27 -5.52 16.70
C THR A 80 8.06 -4.28 17.08
N THR A 81 7.53 -3.08 16.84
CA THR A 81 8.22 -1.82 17.08
C THR A 81 7.23 -0.81 17.65
N PRO A 82 6.78 -1.00 18.91
CA PRO A 82 5.88 -0.05 19.56
C PRO A 82 6.59 1.30 19.77
N PRO A 83 5.83 2.40 19.98
CA PRO A 83 6.40 3.65 20.42
C PRO A 83 7.25 3.42 21.67
N LEU A 84 8.41 4.06 21.72
CA LEU A 84 9.20 4.08 22.95
C LEU A 84 8.33 4.73 24.04
N GLY A 85 8.20 4.06 25.19
CA GLY A 85 7.48 4.60 26.34
C GLY A 85 8.02 5.99 26.63
N GLY A 86 7.18 7.01 26.46
CA GLY A 86 7.58 8.40 26.67
C GLY A 86 8.17 8.52 28.06
N GLY A 87 9.38 9.04 28.16
CA GLY A 87 9.84 9.61 29.42
C GLY A 87 8.76 10.56 29.90
N THR A 88 8.36 10.41 31.16
CA THR A 88 7.43 11.30 31.85
C THR A 88 7.87 12.75 31.63
N SER A 89 7.23 13.46 30.71
CA SER A 89 7.25 14.93 30.68
C SER A 89 6.14 15.40 31.61
N ASP A 90 6.33 15.12 32.90
CA ASP A 90 5.73 15.90 33.98
C ASP A 90 6.61 17.15 34.14
N ARG A 91 6.24 18.22 33.43
CA ARG A 91 6.59 19.62 33.69
C ARG A 91 5.51 20.52 33.12
#